data_AF-A0A5F9CVJ7-F1
#
_entry.id   AF-A0A5F9CVJ7-F1
#
_cell.length_a   1.000
_cell.length_b   1.000
_cell.length_c   1.000
_cell.angle_alpha   90.00
_cell.angle_beta   90.00
_cell.angle_gamma   90.00
#
_symmetry.space_group_name_H-M   'P 1'
#
loop_
_entity.id
_entity.type
_entity.pdbx_description
1 polymer ?
#
loop_
_entity_poly.entity_id
_entity_poly.type
_entity_poly.pdbx_seq_one_letter_code
_entity_poly.pdbx_strand_id
1 'polypeptide(L)'
;MEGLRQDDADTYWCGIKRVGTDRGTRVMVTIDPGENSLEMAGSPAHGRTEGRTDGWGGKWEAKGHYLLLVFVKVPILLVLASIVLWLKGSRRVSVELRTLAALGNTRSPLSTDHASP
;
A
#
# COMPACT_ATOMS: atom_id res chain seq x y z
N MET A 1 13.97 -21.87 24.76
CA MET A 1 13.72 -21.55 26.18
C MET A 1 13.35 -22.86 26.84
N GLU A 2 13.97 -23.16 27.97
CA GLU A 2 13.79 -24.44 28.68
C GLU A 2 13.40 -24.12 30.13
N GLY A 3 12.48 -24.92 30.70
CA GLY A 3 12.09 -24.79 32.10
C GLY A 3 11.25 -23.55 32.47
N LEU A 4 10.46 -23.01 31.54
CA LEU A 4 9.61 -21.84 31.79
C LEU A 4 8.59 -22.12 32.89
N ARG A 5 8.49 -21.18 33.83
CA ARG A 5 7.54 -21.14 34.93
C ARG A 5 6.54 -20.01 34.72
N GLN A 6 5.43 -20.05 35.43
CA GLN A 6 4.41 -19.01 35.32
C GLN A 6 4.95 -17.61 35.68
N ASP A 7 5.92 -17.53 36.60
CA ASP A 7 6.56 -16.28 37.01
C ASP A 7 7.53 -15.71 35.96
N ASP A 8 7.90 -16.49 34.93
CA ASP A 8 8.70 -16.01 33.80
C ASP A 8 7.86 -15.23 32.77
N ALA A 9 6.54 -15.12 32.97
CA ALA A 9 5.65 -14.36 32.10
C ALA A 9 5.80 -12.85 32.34
N ASP A 10 6.67 -12.22 31.54
CA ASP A 10 6.87 -10.77 31.58
C ASP A 10 7.30 -10.20 30.21
N THR A 11 7.58 -8.89 30.18
CA THR A 11 8.06 -8.14 29.05
C THR A 11 9.59 -8.14 29.01
N TYR A 12 10.14 -8.88 28.06
CA TYR A 12 11.57 -8.91 27.78
C TYR A 12 11.99 -7.87 26.75
N TRP A 13 13.29 -7.57 26.74
CA TRP A 13 13.91 -6.66 25.79
C TRP A 13 15.04 -7.36 25.06
N CYS A 14 14.95 -7.43 23.74
CA CYS A 14 16.10 -7.76 22.92
C CYS A 14 16.90 -6.48 22.71
N GLY A 15 18.14 -6.46 23.21
CA GLY A 15 19.05 -5.34 23.07
C GLY A 15 20.35 -5.72 22.37
N ILE A 16 20.95 -4.75 21.68
CA ILE A 16 22.27 -4.85 21.05
C ILE A 16 23.26 -4.04 21.88
N LYS A 17 24.31 -4.71 22.39
CA LYS A 17 25.39 -4.02 23.09
C LYS A 17 26.11 -3.05 22.15
N ARG A 18 25.93 -1.76 22.38
CA ARG A 18 26.56 -0.67 21.63
C ARG A 18 26.78 0.54 22.53
N VAL A 19 27.64 1.46 22.10
CA VAL A 19 27.78 2.77 22.74
C VAL A 19 26.62 3.66 22.27
N GLY A 20 25.87 4.24 23.22
CA GLY A 20 24.70 5.07 22.95
C GLY A 20 23.36 4.35 23.18
N THR A 21 22.25 5.05 22.92
CA THR A 21 20.90 4.53 23.20
C THR A 21 20.51 3.43 22.23
N ASP A 22 20.33 2.22 22.75
CA ASP A 22 19.63 1.16 22.04
C ASP A 22 18.12 1.29 22.24
N ARG A 23 17.37 1.27 21.14
CA ARG A 23 15.90 1.34 21.20
C ARG A 23 15.28 0.01 21.56
N GLY A 24 16.03 -1.09 21.45
CA GLY A 24 15.60 -2.45 21.78
C GLY A 24 14.32 -2.87 21.05
N THR A 25 14.00 -4.16 21.14
CA THR A 25 12.67 -4.65 20.77
C THR A 25 12.01 -5.25 22.00
N ARG A 26 10.82 -4.75 22.33
CA ARG A 26 10.00 -5.27 23.42
C ARG A 26 9.33 -6.57 22.97
N VAL A 27 9.47 -7.64 23.74
CA VAL A 27 8.87 -8.96 23.51
C VAL A 27 8.06 -9.33 24.74
N MET A 28 6.75 -9.48 24.58
CA MET A 28 5.88 -9.94 25.66
C MET A 28 5.87 -11.46 25.68
N VAL A 29 6.23 -12.05 26.81
CA VAL A 29 6.23 -13.51 27.00
C VAL A 29 5.02 -13.86 27.86
N THR A 30 4.17 -14.73 27.34
CA THR A 30 3.02 -15.29 28.05
C THR A 30 3.24 -16.79 28.22
N ILE A 31 3.09 -17.31 29.43
CA ILE A 31 3.24 -18.72 29.74
C ILE A 31 1.85 -19.33 29.92
N ASP A 32 1.50 -20.26 29.03
CA ASP A 32 0.25 -21.01 29.10
C ASP A 32 0.47 -22.29 29.93
N PRO A 33 -0.30 -22.55 31.00
CA PRO A 33 -0.26 -23.83 31.68
C PRO A 33 -0.77 -24.91 30.73
N GLY A 34 0.11 -25.83 30.33
CA GLY A 34 -0.26 -26.96 29.49
C GLY A 34 -1.40 -27.78 30.10
N GLU A 35 -2.15 -28.48 29.24
CA GLU A 35 -3.33 -29.28 29.59
C GLU A 35 -3.04 -30.41 30.63
N ASN A 36 -1.77 -30.64 30.97
CA ASN A 36 -1.33 -31.62 31.97
C ASN A 36 -1.58 -31.20 33.43
N SER A 37 -2.03 -29.96 33.70
CA SER A 37 -2.41 -29.53 35.06
C SER A 37 -3.86 -29.84 35.45
N LEU A 38 -4.67 -30.40 34.54
CA LEU A 38 -6.12 -30.60 34.74
C LEU A 38 -6.53 -31.97 35.29
N GLU A 39 -5.59 -32.87 35.62
CA GLU A 39 -5.95 -34.22 36.08
C GLU A 39 -6.10 -34.41 37.61
N MET A 40 -5.92 -33.38 38.45
CA MET A 40 -5.98 -33.56 39.92
C MET A 40 -7.00 -32.70 40.68
N ALA A 41 -7.86 -31.93 40.02
CA ALA A 41 -8.96 -31.26 40.71
C ALA A 41 -10.26 -31.52 39.94
N GLY A 42 -11.11 -32.35 40.54
CA GLY A 42 -12.34 -32.85 39.95
C GLY A 42 -13.22 -31.77 39.32
N SER A 43 -13.79 -32.12 38.17
CA SER A 43 -15.02 -31.52 37.67
C SER A 43 -16.22 -31.95 38.56
N PRO A 44 -17.38 -31.26 38.53
CA PRO A 44 -17.85 -30.39 37.46
C PRO A 44 -18.45 -29.03 37.91
N ALA A 45 -18.53 -28.12 36.94
CA ALA A 45 -19.68 -27.28 36.63
C ALA A 45 -19.37 -25.79 36.44
N HIS A 46 -19.94 -25.31 35.34
CA HIS A 46 -20.51 -23.98 35.15
C HIS A 46 -19.57 -22.87 34.67
N GLY A 47 -19.74 -22.53 33.39
CA GLY A 47 -19.12 -21.36 32.77
C GLY A 47 -19.03 -21.41 31.26
N ARG A 48 -20.00 -22.01 30.57
CA ARG A 48 -20.15 -21.80 29.12
C ARG A 48 -20.68 -20.39 28.92
N THR A 49 -19.78 -19.44 28.72
CA THR A 49 -20.11 -18.17 28.09
C THR A 49 -19.14 -17.99 26.93
N GLU A 50 -19.64 -18.33 25.74
CA GLU A 50 -19.11 -17.82 24.48
C GLU A 50 -19.13 -16.29 24.55
N GLY A 51 -17.96 -15.71 24.72
CA GLY A 51 -17.71 -14.28 24.60
C GLY A 51 -16.70 -14.08 23.49
N ARG A 52 -17.15 -14.19 22.25
CA ARG A 52 -16.43 -13.74 21.08
C ARG A 52 -16.07 -12.27 21.26
N THR A 53 -14.78 -11.95 21.27
CA THR A 53 -14.18 -10.79 20.58
C THR A 53 -12.67 -10.98 20.59
N ASP A 54 -12.20 -11.80 19.64
CA ASP A 54 -11.11 -11.55 18.71
C ASP A 54 -10.50 -10.13 18.86
N GLY A 55 -9.70 -9.95 19.90
CA GLY A 55 -9.29 -8.63 20.42
C GLY A 55 -7.77 -8.44 20.45
N TRP A 56 -7.03 -9.11 19.58
CA TRP A 56 -5.58 -8.90 19.45
C TRP A 56 -5.10 -9.08 18.01
N GLY A 57 -5.47 -8.13 17.15
CA GLY A 57 -4.91 -8.02 15.79
C GLY A 57 -4.76 -6.60 15.27
N GLY A 58 -5.02 -5.58 16.10
CA GLY A 58 -5.17 -4.20 15.64
C GLY A 58 -4.22 -3.23 16.33
N LYS A 59 -2.90 -3.32 16.12
CA LYS A 59 -1.99 -2.24 16.51
C LYS A 59 -0.66 -2.16 15.74
N TRP A 60 -0.69 -2.28 14.41
CA TRP A 60 0.44 -1.85 13.57
C TRP A 60 0.07 -1.26 12.20
N GLU A 61 -1.19 -1.36 11.77
CA GLU A 61 -1.59 -1.11 10.38
C GLU A 61 -1.93 0.34 9.99
N ALA A 62 -1.72 1.36 10.83
CA ALA A 62 -2.04 2.74 10.42
C ALA A 62 -0.92 3.43 9.60
N LYS A 63 0.32 2.93 9.67
CA LYS A 63 1.49 3.60 9.03
C LYS A 63 1.85 3.02 7.66
N GLY A 64 1.65 1.72 7.45
CA GLY A 64 1.92 1.07 6.16
C GLY A 64 1.00 1.56 5.05
N HIS A 65 -0.29 1.73 5.37
CA HIS A 65 -1.29 2.26 4.44
C HIS A 65 -0.89 3.64 3.89
N TYR A 66 -0.35 4.54 4.72
CA TYR A 66 0.08 5.85 4.26
C TYR A 66 1.31 5.78 3.34
N LEU A 67 2.30 4.94 3.66
CA LEU A 67 3.47 4.74 2.80
C LEU A 67 3.10 4.10 1.45
N LEU A 68 2.21 3.12 1.45
CA LEU A 68 1.70 2.49 0.23
C LEU A 68 0.86 3.48 -0.59
N LEU A 69 0.01 4.28 0.05
CA LEU A 69 -0.76 5.33 -0.62
C LEU A 69 0.15 6.41 -1.21
N VAL A 70 1.22 6.83 -0.55
CA VAL A 70 2.19 7.77 -1.12
C VAL A 70 2.93 7.13 -2.30
N PHE A 71 3.41 5.89 -2.16
CA PHE A 71 4.14 5.19 -3.22
C PHE A 71 3.27 4.86 -4.44
N VAL A 72 1.97 4.64 -4.29
CA VAL A 72 1.04 4.40 -5.41
C VAL A 72 0.50 5.72 -5.97
N LYS A 73 0.14 6.68 -5.12
CA LYS A 73 -0.53 7.90 -5.55
C LYS A 73 0.43 8.89 -6.22
N VAL A 74 1.69 8.99 -5.77
CA VAL A 74 2.70 9.87 -6.39
C VAL A 74 2.99 9.49 -7.84
N PRO A 75 3.34 8.23 -8.20
CA PRO A 75 3.60 7.88 -9.60
C PRO A 75 2.35 8.00 -10.48
N ILE A 76 1.16 7.68 -9.96
CA ILE A 76 -0.10 7.88 -10.70
C ILE A 76 -0.29 9.37 -11.04
N LEU A 77 -0.08 10.27 -10.08
CA LEU A 77 -0.20 11.71 -10.32
C LEU A 77 0.85 12.23 -11.31
N LEU A 78 2.08 11.72 -11.27
CA LEU A 78 3.12 12.08 -12.25
C LEU A 78 2.78 11.63 -13.67
N VAL A 79 2.24 10.42 -13.84
CA VAL A 79 1.78 9.92 -15.14
C VAL A 79 0.62 10.78 -15.65
N LEU A 80 -0.37 11.10 -14.81
CA LEU A 80 -1.48 11.97 -15.18
C LEU A 80 -1.01 13.37 -15.56
N ALA A 81 -0.11 13.96 -14.78
CA ALA A 81 0.46 15.27 -15.09
C ALA A 81 1.24 15.25 -16.41
N SER A 82 2.00 14.20 -16.67
CA SER A 82 2.71 13.99 -17.94
C SER A 82 1.74 13.90 -19.12
N ILE A 83 0.66 13.11 -19.00
CA ILE A 83 -0.38 12.99 -20.04
C ILE A 83 -1.08 14.32 -20.28
N VAL A 84 -1.47 15.04 -19.22
CA VAL A 84 -2.13 16.34 -19.31
C VAL A 84 -1.20 17.38 -19.96
N LEU A 85 0.09 17.38 -19.59
CA LEU A 85 1.09 18.25 -20.20
C LEU A 85 1.30 17.91 -21.68
N TRP A 86 1.34 16.61 -22.00
CA TRP A 86 1.39 16.13 -23.38
C TRP A 86 0.17 16.58 -24.17
N LEU A 87 -1.04 16.45 -23.62
CA LEU A 87 -2.27 16.89 -24.28
C LEU A 87 -2.33 18.42 -24.41
N LYS A 88 -1.86 19.17 -23.41
CA LYS A 88 -1.82 20.64 -23.45
C LYS A 88 -0.83 21.14 -24.52
N GLY A 89 0.35 20.52 -24.63
CA GLY A 89 1.35 20.83 -25.66
C GLY A 89 0.98 20.32 -27.04
N SER A 90 0.49 19.08 -27.13
CA SER A 90 0.04 18.41 -28.37
C SER A 90 -1.19 19.08 -28.98
N ARG A 91 -2.05 19.74 -28.18
CA ARG A 91 -3.12 20.61 -28.71
C ARG A 91 -2.59 21.79 -29.52
N ARG A 92 -1.34 22.25 -29.32
CA ARG A 92 -0.74 23.30 -30.17
C ARG A 92 -0.29 22.74 -31.52
N VAL A 93 0.30 21.54 -31.53
CA VAL A 93 0.79 20.87 -32.75
C VAL A 93 -0.36 20.28 -33.58
N SER A 94 -1.39 19.73 -32.92
CA SER A 94 -2.55 19.13 -33.57
C SER A 94 -3.41 20.17 -34.32
N VAL A 95 -3.44 21.43 -33.86
CA VAL A 95 -4.17 22.51 -34.56
C VAL A 95 -3.45 22.91 -35.86
N GLU A 96 -2.12 23.01 -35.87
CA GLU A 96 -1.35 23.24 -37.10
C GLU A 96 -1.46 22.06 -38.08
N LEU A 97 -1.37 20.82 -37.59
CA LEU A 97 -1.47 19.64 -38.46
C LEU A 97 -2.88 19.49 -39.06
N ARG A 98 -3.94 19.85 -38.32
CA ARG A 98 -5.32 19.88 -38.82
C ARG A 98 -5.58 21.01 -39.80
N THR A 99 -4.95 22.18 -39.61
CA THR A 99 -5.08 23.30 -40.56
C THR A 99 -4.29 23.02 -41.84
N LEU A 100 -3.11 22.41 -41.77
CA LEU A 100 -2.36 21.94 -42.94
C LEU A 100 -3.07 20.79 -43.66
N ALA A 101 -3.68 19.84 -42.94
CA ALA A 101 -4.49 18.79 -43.55
C ALA A 101 -5.77 19.35 -44.20
N ALA A 102 -6.38 20.39 -43.64
CA ALA A 102 -7.53 21.07 -44.25
C ALA A 102 -7.14 21.89 -45.49
N LEU A 103 -5.94 22.49 -45.52
CA LEU A 103 -5.43 23.24 -46.68
C LEU A 103 -4.92 22.33 -47.81
N GLY A 104 -4.39 21.15 -47.46
CA GLY A 104 -3.95 20.14 -48.43
C GLY A 104 -5.10 19.49 -49.21
N ASN A 105 -6.32 19.53 -48.67
CA ASN A 105 -7.50 18.92 -49.29
C ASN A 105 -8.23 19.84 -50.29
N THR A 106 -7.79 21.10 -50.48
CA THR A 106 -8.42 22.06 -51.41
C THR A 106 -7.59 22.39 -52.64
N ARG A 107 -6.41 21.77 -52.83
CA ARG A 107 -5.57 21.98 -54.02
C ARG A 107 -5.65 20.80 -54.99
N SER A 108 -6.85 20.53 -55.50
CA SER A 108 -6.98 19.90 -56.83
C SER A 108 -6.43 20.90 -57.87
N PRO A 109 -5.66 20.45 -58.88
CA PRO A 109 -5.09 21.35 -59.86
C PRO A 109 -6.20 22.00 -60.69
N LEU A 110 -6.39 23.29 -60.46
CA LEU A 110 -6.95 24.24 -61.43
C LEU A 110 -5.95 24.39 -62.58
N SER A 111 -6.46 24.48 -63.82
CA SER A 111 -5.76 24.63 -65.11
C SER A 111 -5.57 23.29 -65.83
N THR A 112 -6.13 23.07 -67.02
CA THR A 112 -6.19 24.00 -68.16
C THR A 112 -7.49 23.82 -68.95
N ASP A 113 -8.24 24.91 -69.11
CA ASP A 113 -9.19 25.08 -70.21
C ASP A 113 -8.61 26.11 -71.19
N HIS A 114 -8.92 25.92 -72.48
CA HIS A 114 -8.68 26.78 -73.65
C HIS A 114 -7.27 26.92 -74.26
N ALA A 115 -7.13 26.45 -75.52
CA ALA A 115 -6.89 27.33 -76.67
C ALA A 115 -7.21 26.65 -78.02
N SER A 116 -8.22 27.21 -78.70
CA SER A 116 -8.66 27.15 -80.11
C SER A 116 -7.56 27.26 -81.19
N PRO A 117 -7.84 27.18 -82.52
CA PRO A 117 -9.13 27.30 -83.23
C PRO A 117 -9.53 26.15 -84.16
#